data_AF-A0A1M4MMI1-F1
#
_entry.id   AF-A0A1M4MMI1-F1
#
_cell.length_a   1.000
_cell.length_b   1.000
_cell.length_c   1.000
_cell.angle_alpha   90.00
_cell.angle_beta   90.00
_cell.angle_gamma   90.00
#
_symmetry.space_group_name_H-M   'P 1'
#
loop_
_entity.id
_entity.type
_entity.pdbx_description
1 polymer ?
#
loop_
_entity_poly.entity_id
_entity_poly.type
_entity_poly.pdbx_seq_one_letter_code
_entity_poly.pdbx_strand_id
1 'polypeptide(L)'
;MEQRTYLICIVLVAIGLSFALLIGLALANMAIPVVAVVAGIAILALCRRGVTEVTEDELSTILHGKAALSALEVTIVVAAIGFAVLMIFSFTGGTGSGLHTYDNGSIRVFYGILSAPPNPEFIHDGSYLIPDPANLTGDDLRALDNLFAEGHRIRDTTRAFGAALGAITVLLAGLYGAFLWHYNRKYGA
;
A
#
# COMPACT_ATOMS: atom_id res chain seq x y z
N MET A 1 11.39 -5.45 -29.68
CA MET A 1 12.14 -4.65 -28.69
C MET A 1 13.25 -5.54 -28.18
N GLU A 2 14.50 -5.13 -28.33
CA GLU A 2 15.60 -5.92 -27.80
C GLU A 2 15.50 -6.01 -26.27
N GLN A 3 15.98 -7.12 -25.70
CA GLN A 3 15.89 -7.40 -24.27
C GLN A 3 16.54 -6.28 -23.42
N ARG A 4 17.55 -5.61 -23.99
CA ARG A 4 18.23 -4.45 -23.39
C ARG A 4 17.31 -3.23 -23.25
N THR A 5 16.43 -3.00 -24.23
CA THR A 5 15.44 -1.92 -24.21
C THR A 5 14.31 -2.19 -23.21
N TYR A 6 13.92 -3.46 -23.06
CA TYR A 6 12.93 -3.87 -22.05
C TYR A 6 13.46 -3.66 -20.61
N LEU A 7 14.74 -3.97 -20.37
CA LEU A 7 15.41 -3.65 -19.10
C LEU A 7 15.40 -2.16 -18.77
N ILE A 8 15.72 -1.32 -19.76
CA ILE A 8 15.69 0.14 -19.60
C ILE A 8 14.27 0.61 -19.29
N CYS A 9 13.25 0.03 -19.93
CA CYS A 9 11.84 0.33 -19.65
C CYS A 9 11.47 0.00 -18.19
N ILE A 10 11.87 -1.16 -17.67
CA ILE A 10 11.63 -1.52 -16.26
C ILE A 10 12.33 -0.56 -15.30
N VAL A 11 13.60 -0.24 -15.54
CA VAL A 11 14.37 0.67 -14.67
C VAL A 11 13.74 2.07 -14.65
N LEU A 12 13.30 2.58 -15.80
CA LEU A 12 12.62 3.87 -15.88
C LEU A 12 11.27 3.87 -15.17
N VAL A 13 10.49 2.79 -15.29
CA VAL A 13 9.23 2.62 -14.56
C VAL A 13 9.48 2.53 -13.05
N ALA A 14 10.51 1.82 -12.62
CA ALA A 14 10.87 1.71 -11.20
C ALA A 14 11.32 3.05 -10.60
N ILE A 15 12.14 3.83 -11.33
CA ILE A 15 12.54 5.18 -10.93
C ILE A 15 11.31 6.09 -10.87
N GLY A 16 10.44 6.05 -11.89
CA GLY A 16 9.21 6.85 -11.94
C GLY A 16 8.25 6.54 -10.79
N LEU A 17 8.04 5.25 -10.48
CA LEU A 17 7.23 4.80 -9.36
C LEU A 17 7.79 5.26 -8.01
N SER A 18 9.11 5.14 -7.84
CA SER A 18 9.78 5.56 -6.61
C SER A 18 9.65 7.08 -6.41
N PHE A 19 9.78 7.86 -7.49
CA PHE A 19 9.62 9.31 -7.46
C PHE A 19 8.16 9.71 -7.18
N ALA A 20 7.20 9.06 -7.84
CA ALA A 20 5.78 9.31 -7.63
C ALA A 20 5.32 8.94 -6.21
N LEU A 21 5.89 7.88 -5.62
CA LEU A 21 5.70 7.51 -4.23
C LEU A 21 6.22 8.58 -3.28
N LEU A 22 7.46 9.04 -3.47
CA LEU A 22 8.06 10.08 -2.64
C LEU A 22 7.30 11.40 -2.74
N ILE A 23 6.89 11.80 -3.95
CA ILE A 23 6.10 13.02 -4.19
C ILE A 23 4.69 12.88 -3.60
N GLY A 24 4.03 11.75 -3.78
CA GLY A 24 2.72 11.48 -3.22
C GLY A 24 2.71 11.57 -1.69
N LEU A 25 3.77 11.05 -1.07
CA LEU A 25 3.95 11.12 0.38
C LEU A 25 4.28 12.55 0.85
N ALA A 26 5.15 13.27 0.12
CA ALA A 26 5.53 14.64 0.45
C ALA A 26 4.38 15.65 0.31
N LEU A 27 3.52 15.47 -0.68
CA LEU A 27 2.37 16.35 -0.96
C LEU A 27 1.08 15.90 -0.28
N ALA A 28 1.11 14.81 0.50
CA ALA A 28 -0.07 14.16 1.07
C ALA A 28 -1.19 13.90 0.04
N ASN A 29 -0.82 13.69 -1.24
CA ASN A 29 -1.73 13.54 -2.36
C ASN A 29 -1.60 12.14 -2.96
N MET A 30 -2.52 11.27 -2.55
CA MET A 30 -2.57 9.85 -2.93
C MET A 30 -2.99 9.60 -4.38
N ALA A 31 -3.52 10.59 -5.11
CA ALA A 31 -3.83 10.42 -6.53
C ALA A 31 -2.56 10.20 -7.36
N ILE A 32 -1.44 10.82 -6.95
CA ILE A 32 -0.15 10.74 -7.64
C ILE A 32 0.41 9.30 -7.66
N PRO A 33 0.58 8.61 -6.52
CA PRO A 33 1.10 7.24 -6.52
C PRO A 33 0.14 6.24 -7.16
N VAL A 34 -1.18 6.41 -7.03
CA VAL A 34 -2.18 5.52 -7.65
C VAL A 34 -2.14 5.61 -9.18
N VAL A 35 -2.15 6.84 -9.72
CA VAL A 35 -2.04 7.07 -11.17
C VAL A 35 -0.69 6.56 -11.69
N ALA A 36 0.38 6.75 -10.93
CA ALA A 36 1.70 6.25 -11.30
C ALA A 36 1.79 4.72 -11.33
N VAL A 37 1.10 4.02 -10.41
CA VAL A 37 1.00 2.55 -10.44
C VAL A 37 0.22 2.08 -11.67
N VAL A 38 -0.93 2.68 -11.96
CA VAL A 38 -1.72 2.33 -13.16
C VAL A 38 -0.94 2.59 -14.45
N ALA A 39 -0.28 3.75 -14.53
CA ALA A 39 0.58 4.10 -15.66
C ALA A 39 1.78 3.14 -15.78
N GLY A 40 2.43 2.80 -14.66
CA GLY A 40 3.54 1.86 -14.62
C GLY A 40 3.15 0.47 -15.12
N ILE A 41 1.99 -0.05 -14.71
CA ILE A 41 1.45 -1.33 -15.19
C ILE A 41 1.13 -1.25 -16.69
N ALA A 42 0.50 -0.18 -17.16
CA ALA A 42 0.21 0.00 -18.59
C ALA A 42 1.48 0.08 -19.44
N ILE A 43 2.50 0.81 -18.97
CA ILE A 43 3.80 0.93 -19.64
C ILE A 43 4.52 -0.42 -19.67
N LEU A 44 4.53 -1.18 -18.56
CA LEU A 44 5.13 -2.52 -18.51
C LEU A 44 4.41 -3.49 -19.44
N ALA A 45 3.07 -3.46 -19.48
CA ALA A 45 2.28 -4.30 -20.39
C ALA A 45 2.55 -3.97 -21.86
N LEU A 46 2.71 -2.69 -22.21
CA LEU A 46 3.07 -2.24 -23.56
C LEU A 46 4.51 -2.62 -23.91
N CYS A 47 5.46 -2.43 -22.99
CA CYS A 47 6.86 -2.82 -23.18
C CYS A 47 7.01 -4.34 -23.38
N ARG A 48 6.19 -5.15 -22.70
CA ARG A 48 6.17 -6.61 -22.84
C ARG A 48 5.61 -7.08 -24.19
N ARG A 49 4.57 -6.42 -24.71
CA ARG A 49 3.98 -6.74 -26.04
C ARG A 49 4.97 -6.56 -27.19
N GLY A 50 6.01 -5.74 -27.01
CA GLY A 50 7.02 -5.48 -28.02
C GLY A 50 8.19 -6.47 -28.07
N VAL A 51 8.30 -7.45 -27.17
CA VAL A 51 9.44 -8.38 -27.12
C VAL A 51 9.18 -9.59 -28.01
N THR A 52 9.89 -9.68 -29.14
CA THR A 52 9.95 -10.86 -30.01
C THR A 52 11.07 -11.77 -29.51
N GLU A 53 10.72 -12.87 -28.85
CA GLU A 53 11.67 -13.92 -28.43
C GLU A 53 12.28 -14.62 -29.65
N VAL A 54 13.60 -14.53 -29.82
CA VAL A 54 14.38 -15.46 -30.65
C VAL A 54 15.47 -16.02 -29.76
N THR A 55 15.25 -17.18 -29.15
CA THR A 55 16.33 -18.14 -28.84
C THR A 55 15.74 -19.50 -28.49
N GLU A 56 16.03 -20.46 -29.35
CA GLU A 56 15.71 -21.88 -29.21
C GLU A 56 16.51 -22.53 -28.06
N ASP A 57 15.87 -23.52 -27.43
CA ASP A 57 16.46 -24.73 -26.84
C ASP A 57 17.27 -24.68 -25.51
N GLU A 58 16.59 -24.37 -24.39
CA GLU A 58 16.91 -24.86 -23.01
C GLU A 58 15.61 -25.05 -22.19
N LEU A 59 14.71 -25.90 -22.71
CA LEU A 59 13.28 -25.89 -22.41
C LEU A 59 12.88 -26.13 -20.93
N SER A 60 13.60 -26.95 -20.15
CA SER A 60 13.19 -27.31 -18.77
C SER A 60 13.72 -26.37 -17.68
N THR A 61 14.94 -25.86 -17.81
CA THR A 61 15.54 -24.90 -16.88
C THR A 61 14.95 -23.50 -17.08
N ILE A 62 14.64 -23.12 -18.34
CA ILE A 62 13.92 -21.89 -18.66
C ILE A 62 12.46 -21.97 -18.19
N LEU A 63 11.77 -23.12 -18.25
CA LEU A 63 10.37 -23.17 -17.78
C LEU A 63 10.25 -22.82 -16.30
N HIS A 64 11.15 -23.32 -15.45
CA HIS A 64 11.18 -22.96 -14.03
C HIS A 64 11.62 -21.51 -13.81
N GLY A 65 12.62 -21.01 -14.55
CA GLY A 65 13.07 -19.62 -14.46
C GLY A 65 12.03 -18.61 -14.96
N LYS A 66 11.33 -18.91 -16.05
CA LYS A 66 10.28 -18.09 -16.66
C LYS A 66 9.00 -18.13 -15.82
N ALA A 67 8.66 -19.29 -15.26
CA ALA A 67 7.58 -19.41 -14.28
C ALA A 67 7.91 -18.66 -12.97
N ALA A 68 9.15 -18.72 -12.49
CA ALA A 68 9.59 -17.97 -11.31
C ALA A 68 9.60 -16.46 -11.55
N LEU A 69 10.08 -15.99 -12.72
CA LEU A 69 10.01 -14.59 -13.12
C LEU A 69 8.56 -14.12 -13.25
N SER A 70 7.70 -14.91 -13.88
CA SER A 70 6.27 -14.59 -14.01
C SER A 70 5.55 -14.59 -12.65
N ALA A 71 5.89 -15.52 -11.76
CA ALA A 71 5.34 -15.56 -10.41
C ALA A 71 5.80 -14.35 -9.59
N LEU A 72 7.05 -13.93 -9.74
CA LEU A 72 7.61 -12.76 -9.07
C LEU A 72 6.98 -11.46 -9.61
N GLU A 73 6.76 -11.36 -10.92
CA GLU A 73 6.02 -10.26 -11.56
C GLU A 73 4.58 -10.16 -11.02
N VAL A 74 3.85 -11.28 -10.96
CA VAL A 74 2.49 -11.32 -10.38
C VAL A 74 2.50 -10.93 -8.91
N THR A 75 3.49 -11.41 -8.14
CA THR A 75 3.62 -11.09 -6.71
C THR A 75 3.91 -9.60 -6.49
N ILE A 76 4.76 -8.98 -7.32
CA ILE A 76 5.02 -7.52 -7.29
C ILE A 76 3.72 -6.76 -7.55
N VAL A 77 2.94 -7.15 -8.56
CA VAL A 77 1.67 -6.48 -8.90
C VAL A 77 0.67 -6.61 -7.75
N VAL A 78 0.49 -7.80 -7.18
CA VAL A 78 -0.43 -8.02 -6.05
C VAL A 78 0.01 -7.22 -4.82
N ALA A 79 1.32 -7.21 -4.50
CA ALA A 79 1.85 -6.43 -3.39
C ALA A 79 1.68 -4.91 -3.62
N ALA A 80 1.87 -4.43 -4.85
CA ALA A 80 1.66 -3.03 -5.21
C ALA A 80 0.19 -2.60 -5.10
N ILE A 81 -0.75 -3.46 -5.52
CA ILE A 81 -2.19 -3.22 -5.36
C ILE A 81 -2.54 -3.17 -3.87
N GLY A 82 -2.05 -4.14 -3.07
CA GLY A 82 -2.28 -4.17 -1.63
C GLY A 82 -1.73 -2.91 -0.94
N PHE A 83 -0.50 -2.49 -1.28
CA PHE A 83 0.07 -1.22 -0.84
C PHE A 83 -0.87 -0.05 -1.16
N ALA A 84 -1.30 0.08 -2.42
CA ALA A 84 -2.11 1.22 -2.85
C ALA A 84 -3.45 1.27 -2.10
N VAL A 85 -4.16 0.14 -1.98
CA VAL A 85 -5.47 0.07 -1.31
C VAL A 85 -5.36 0.45 0.16
N LEU A 86 -4.38 -0.09 0.88
CA LEU A 86 -4.23 0.16 2.32
C LEU A 86 -3.76 1.59 2.61
N MET A 87 -2.91 2.14 1.74
CA MET A 87 -2.46 3.53 1.87
C MET A 87 -3.59 4.52 1.57
N ILE A 88 -4.42 4.26 0.56
CA ILE A 88 -5.63 5.05 0.31
C ILE A 88 -6.51 5.03 1.57
N PHE A 89 -6.87 3.84 2.07
CA PHE A 89 -7.69 3.71 3.27
C PHE A 89 -7.12 4.49 4.47
N SER A 90 -5.83 4.32 4.74
CA SER A 90 -5.18 4.95 5.89
C SER A 90 -5.23 6.48 5.82
N PHE A 91 -5.11 7.08 4.63
CA PHE A 91 -4.96 8.54 4.48
C PHE A 91 -6.22 9.26 4.04
N THR A 92 -7.15 8.61 3.32
CA THR A 92 -8.37 9.25 2.82
C THR A 92 -9.59 8.99 3.69
N GLY A 93 -9.55 8.01 4.60
CA GLY A 93 -10.59 7.85 5.62
C GLY A 93 -10.73 9.09 6.51
N GLY A 94 -11.86 9.21 7.19
CA GLY A 94 -12.07 10.24 8.21
C GLY A 94 -11.77 9.69 9.61
N THR A 95 -11.36 10.55 10.53
CA THR A 95 -11.44 10.29 11.97
C THR A 95 -12.19 11.43 12.61
N GLY A 96 -13.15 11.10 13.47
CA GLY A 96 -13.96 12.07 14.19
C GLY A 96 -13.95 11.73 15.67
N SER A 97 -13.94 12.76 16.51
CA SER A 97 -14.22 12.62 17.93
C SER A 97 -15.25 13.65 18.33
N GLY A 98 -16.08 13.31 19.32
CA GLY A 98 -17.18 14.14 19.76
C GLY A 98 -17.38 14.01 21.26
N LEU A 99 -17.94 15.07 21.84
CA LEU A 99 -18.34 15.11 23.24
C LEU A 99 -19.80 15.54 23.27
N HIS A 100 -20.61 14.82 24.04
CA HIS A 100 -21.99 15.20 24.32
C HIS A 100 -22.22 15.23 25.81
N THR A 101 -22.62 16.39 26.33
CA THR A 101 -22.99 16.57 27.73
C THR A 101 -24.49 16.40 27.87
N TYR A 102 -24.90 15.53 28.80
CA TYR A 102 -26.30 15.31 29.14
C TYR A 102 -26.75 16.24 30.27
N ASP A 103 -28.07 16.42 30.41
CA ASP A 103 -28.68 17.26 31.45
C ASP A 103 -28.33 16.81 32.87
N ASN A 104 -27.99 15.52 33.06
CA ASN A 104 -27.55 14.97 34.35
C ASN A 104 -26.07 15.25 34.67
N GLY A 105 -25.37 16.01 33.82
CA GLY A 105 -23.94 16.32 33.97
C GLY A 105 -22.98 15.25 33.46
N SER A 106 -23.47 14.08 33.04
CA SER A 106 -22.62 13.03 32.43
C SER A 106 -22.14 13.44 31.04
N ILE A 107 -20.97 12.95 30.63
CA ILE A 107 -20.36 13.27 29.33
C ILE A 107 -20.14 11.99 28.54
N ARG A 108 -20.72 11.90 27.34
CA ARG A 108 -20.38 10.83 26.39
C ARG A 108 -19.26 11.30 25.48
N VAL A 109 -18.18 10.53 25.47
CA VAL A 109 -17.08 10.65 24.52
C VAL A 109 -17.33 9.69 23.37
N PHE A 110 -17.23 10.21 22.16
CA PHE A 110 -17.36 9.46 20.92
C PHE A 110 -16.03 9.50 20.17
N TYR A 111 -15.63 8.35 19.62
CA TYR A 111 -14.53 8.26 18.67
C TYR A 111 -14.94 7.35 17.52
N GLY A 112 -14.85 7.87 16.29
CA GLY A 112 -15.26 7.17 15.09
C GLY A 112 -14.20 7.21 14.00
N ILE A 113 -14.11 6.11 13.26
CA ILE A 113 -13.30 6.02 12.03
C ILE A 113 -14.26 5.84 10.86
N LEU A 114 -14.08 6.68 9.85
CA LEU A 114 -14.87 6.68 8.63
C LEU A 114 -14.08 6.00 7.51
N SER A 115 -14.78 5.26 6.66
CA SER A 115 -14.22 4.70 5.43
C SER A 115 -13.77 5.79 4.46
N ALA A 116 -12.96 5.37 3.48
CA ALA A 116 -12.51 6.23 2.40
C ALA A 116 -13.70 6.70 1.54
N PRO A 117 -13.65 7.93 0.96
CA PRO A 117 -14.60 8.41 -0.04
C PRO A 117 -14.79 7.42 -1.20
N PRO A 118 -15.93 7.44 -1.92
CA PRO A 118 -16.95 8.51 -1.95
C PRO A 118 -18.08 8.39 -0.93
N ASN A 119 -18.30 7.21 -0.33
CA ASN A 119 -19.38 6.98 0.64
C ASN A 119 -18.77 6.65 2.01
N PRO A 120 -18.46 7.68 2.83
CA PRO A 120 -17.87 7.48 4.15
C PRO A 120 -18.92 6.86 5.10
N GLU A 121 -18.60 5.67 5.61
CA GLU A 121 -19.37 4.93 6.60
C GLU A 121 -18.52 4.70 7.85
N PHE A 122 -19.16 4.59 9.02
CA PHE A 122 -18.44 4.26 10.25
C PHE A 122 -17.95 2.81 10.20
N ILE A 123 -16.64 2.63 10.12
CA ILE A 123 -15.97 1.33 10.22
C ILE A 123 -15.79 0.97 11.69
N HIS A 124 -15.54 1.99 12.50
CA HIS A 124 -15.48 1.88 13.95
C HIS A 124 -16.28 3.03 14.54
N ASP A 125 -17.18 2.68 15.45
CA ASP A 125 -17.98 3.60 16.24
C ASP A 125 -17.84 3.15 17.70
N GLY A 126 -16.99 3.86 18.43
CA GLY A 126 -16.79 3.65 19.85
C GLY A 126 -17.36 4.83 20.64
N SER A 127 -18.02 4.52 21.75
CA SER A 127 -18.39 5.55 22.72
C SER A 127 -18.23 5.08 24.15
N TYR A 128 -17.89 6.02 25.03
CA TYR A 128 -17.81 5.80 26.46
C TYR A 128 -18.57 6.91 27.20
N LEU A 129 -19.36 6.53 28.20
CA LEU A 129 -20.09 7.47 29.04
C LEU A 129 -19.31 7.68 30.34
N ILE A 130 -18.89 8.91 30.59
CA ILE A 130 -18.34 9.36 31.87
C ILE A 130 -19.53 9.74 32.76
N PRO A 131 -19.85 8.94 33.80
CA PRO A 131 -21.04 9.16 34.61
C PRO A 131 -20.92 10.41 35.51
N ASP A 132 -19.73 10.68 36.05
CA ASP A 132 -19.44 11.86 36.86
C ASP A 132 -18.08 12.46 36.44
N PRO A 133 -18.07 13.49 35.57
CA PRO A 133 -16.82 14.09 35.10
C PRO A 133 -16.05 14.85 36.20
N ALA A 134 -16.68 15.16 37.34
CA ALA A 134 -16.00 15.79 38.47
C ALA A 134 -15.19 14.77 39.30
N ASN A 135 -15.54 13.47 39.22
CA ASN A 135 -14.92 12.40 40.00
C ASN A 135 -14.49 11.24 39.09
N LEU A 136 -13.55 11.50 38.17
CA LEU A 136 -13.01 10.48 37.28
C LEU A 136 -12.33 9.34 38.06
N THR A 137 -12.72 8.11 37.75
CA THR A 137 -12.09 6.90 38.31
C THR A 137 -10.96 6.39 37.41
N GLY A 138 -10.10 5.52 37.95
CA GLY A 138 -9.07 4.85 37.15
C GLY A 138 -9.65 3.97 36.03
N ASP A 139 -10.84 3.42 36.24
CA ASP A 139 -11.56 2.63 35.23
C ASP A 139 -12.06 3.50 34.08
N ASP A 140 -12.53 4.73 34.37
CA ASP A 140 -12.92 5.71 33.34
C ASP A 140 -11.73 6.08 32.46
N LEU A 141 -10.55 6.32 33.08
CA LEU A 141 -9.33 6.64 32.34
C LEU A 141 -8.90 5.49 31.44
N ARG A 142 -8.94 4.25 31.94
CA ARG A 142 -8.61 3.06 31.15
C ARG A 142 -9.62 2.83 30.02
N ALA A 143 -10.90 3.08 30.25
CA ALA A 143 -11.93 2.94 29.23
C ALA A 143 -11.76 3.96 28.09
N LEU A 144 -11.43 5.21 28.43
CA LEU A 144 -11.09 6.24 27.44
C LEU A 144 -9.81 5.89 26.68
N ASP A 145 -8.76 5.45 27.37
CA ASP A 145 -7.51 5.02 26.73
C ASP A 145 -7.77 3.89 25.72
N ASN A 146 -8.52 2.86 26.13
CA ASN A 146 -8.90 1.76 25.24
C ASN A 146 -9.74 2.23 24.04
N LEU A 147 -10.68 3.16 24.25
CA LEU A 147 -11.50 3.73 23.18
C LEU A 147 -10.64 4.39 22.10
N PHE A 148 -9.69 5.25 22.50
CA PHE A 148 -8.81 5.92 21.55
C PHE A 148 -7.76 4.97 20.95
N ALA A 149 -7.20 4.07 21.76
CA ALA A 149 -6.19 3.11 21.32
C ALA A 149 -6.74 2.15 20.26
N GLU A 150 -7.94 1.62 20.46
CA GLU A 150 -8.58 0.73 19.48
C GLU A 150 -8.88 1.47 18.16
N GLY A 151 -9.34 2.72 18.28
CA GLY A 151 -9.54 3.60 17.15
C GLY A 151 -8.26 3.87 16.33
N HIS A 152 -7.16 4.20 17.00
CA HIS A 152 -5.89 4.46 16.32
C HIS A 152 -5.28 3.18 15.73
N ARG A 153 -5.43 2.04 16.45
CA ARG A 153 -4.90 0.73 16.03
C ARG A 153 -5.39 0.34 14.63
N ILE A 154 -6.66 0.54 14.31
CA ILE A 154 -7.22 0.19 12.98
C ILE A 154 -6.47 0.93 11.85
N ARG A 155 -6.19 2.23 12.03
CA ARG A 155 -5.47 3.03 11.03
C ARG A 155 -3.98 2.76 11.02
N ASP A 156 -3.35 2.72 12.18
CA ASP A 156 -1.91 2.55 12.30
C ASP A 156 -1.46 1.18 11.81
N THR A 157 -2.23 0.13 12.09
CA THR A 157 -1.95 -1.22 11.60
C THR A 157 -2.08 -1.29 10.08
N THR A 158 -3.13 -0.65 9.53
CA THR A 158 -3.34 -0.58 8.08
C THR A 158 -2.22 0.19 7.38
N ARG A 159 -1.77 1.29 7.97
CA ARG A 159 -0.63 2.07 7.48
C ARG A 159 0.67 1.30 7.51
N ALA A 160 0.96 0.63 8.64
CA ALA A 160 2.17 -0.17 8.80
C ALA A 160 2.21 -1.35 7.82
N PHE A 161 1.09 -2.06 7.65
CA PHE A 161 0.98 -3.17 6.71
C PHE A 161 1.06 -2.70 5.25
N GLY A 162 0.41 -1.57 4.93
CA GLY A 162 0.56 -0.89 3.64
C GLY A 162 2.03 -0.58 3.36
N ALA A 163 2.71 0.15 4.25
CA ALA A 163 4.12 0.50 4.11
C ALA A 163 5.03 -0.74 3.93
N ALA A 164 4.76 -1.82 4.67
CA ALA A 164 5.49 -3.08 4.53
C ALA A 164 5.31 -3.70 3.13
N LEU A 165 4.09 -3.74 2.60
CA LEU A 165 3.84 -4.19 1.23
C LEU A 165 4.54 -3.32 0.19
N GLY A 166 4.59 -2.00 0.40
CA GLY A 166 5.34 -1.08 -0.45
C GLY A 166 6.84 -1.39 -0.46
N ALA A 167 7.43 -1.60 0.71
CA ALA A 167 8.83 -1.99 0.85
C ALA A 167 9.14 -3.32 0.17
N ILE A 168 8.28 -4.33 0.36
CA ILE A 168 8.41 -5.65 -0.29
C ILE A 168 8.31 -5.51 -1.81
N THR A 169 7.40 -4.67 -2.31
CA THR A 169 7.25 -4.41 -3.74
C THR A 169 8.54 -3.86 -4.34
N VAL A 170 9.16 -2.88 -3.67
CA VAL A 170 10.45 -2.30 -4.10
C VAL A 170 11.57 -3.33 -4.07
N LEU A 171 11.66 -4.13 -3.01
CA LEU A 171 12.67 -5.18 -2.89
C LEU A 171 12.52 -6.25 -3.98
N LEU A 172 11.30 -6.72 -4.22
CA LEU A 172 11.02 -7.70 -5.26
C LEU A 172 11.31 -7.15 -6.65
N ALA A 173 10.92 -5.90 -6.95
CA ALA A 173 11.26 -5.25 -8.21
C ALA A 173 12.78 -5.09 -8.39
N GLY A 174 13.50 -4.74 -7.33
CA GLY A 174 14.96 -4.66 -7.33
C GLY A 174 15.62 -6.00 -7.58
N LEU A 175 15.18 -7.06 -6.90
CA LEU A 175 15.66 -8.43 -7.12
C LEU A 175 15.36 -8.92 -8.53
N TYR A 176 14.14 -8.68 -9.02
CA TYR A 176 13.75 -8.99 -10.40
C TYR A 176 14.72 -8.37 -11.40
N GLY A 177 14.97 -7.06 -11.27
CA GLY A 177 15.91 -6.33 -12.12
C GLY A 177 17.35 -6.86 -12.02
N ALA A 178 17.81 -7.17 -10.81
CA ALA A 178 19.16 -7.71 -10.57
C ALA A 178 19.35 -9.11 -11.19
N PHE A 179 18.36 -10.00 -11.03
CA PHE A 179 18.38 -11.34 -11.64
C PHE A 179 18.35 -11.26 -13.17
N LEU A 180 17.49 -10.40 -13.73
CA LEU A 180 17.41 -10.21 -15.17
C LEU A 180 18.72 -9.65 -15.75
N TRP A 181 19.35 -8.70 -15.04
CA TRP A 181 20.65 -8.16 -15.42
C TRP A 181 21.77 -9.23 -15.35
N HIS A 182 21.81 -10.02 -14.29
CA HIS A 182 22.80 -11.11 -14.15
C HIS A 182 22.63 -12.17 -15.24
N TYR A 183 21.39 -12.58 -15.51
CA TYR A 183 21.07 -13.56 -16.54
C TYR A 183 21.50 -13.05 -17.93
N ASN A 184 21.16 -11.81 -18.28
CA ASN A 184 21.54 -11.24 -19.57
C ASN A 184 23.05 -11.03 -19.71
N ARG A 185 23.76 -10.72 -18.62
CA ARG A 185 25.23 -10.61 -18.66
C ARG A 185 25.91 -11.96 -18.88
N LYS A 186 25.33 -13.05 -18.39
CA LYS A 186 25.95 -14.38 -18.39
C LYS A 186 25.53 -15.25 -19.58
N TYR A 187 24.31 -15.08 -20.06
CA TYR A 187 23.69 -15.91 -21.11
C TYR A 187 23.20 -15.12 -22.33
N GLY A 188 23.32 -13.78 -22.32
CA GLY A 188 22.96 -12.96 -23.47
C GLY A 188 24.04 -13.03 -24.56
N ALA A 189 23.76 -13.80 -25.61
CA ALA A 189 24.33 -13.63 -26.94
C ALA A 189 23.55 -12.55 -27.70
#